data_AF-A0A6L4ZNN1-F1
#
_entry.id   AF-A0A6L4ZNN1-F1
#
_cell.length_a   1.000
_cell.length_b   1.000
_cell.length_c   1.000
_cell.angle_alpha   90.00
_cell.angle_beta   90.00
_cell.angle_gamma   90.00
#
_symmetry.space_group_name_H-M   'P 1'
#
loop_
_entity.id
_entity.type
_entity.pdbx_description
1 polymer ?
#
loop_
_entity_poly.entity_id
_entity_poly.type
_entity_poly.pdbx_seq_one_letter_code
_entity_poly.pdbx_strand_id
1 'polypeptide(L)'
;MSRNKVKIKFECYEDEPIVQQAKSLNPAKLKIVKMKPTAMSAEEFSDIMEKSNLTQEVYAEELCISQGYISLLRNGYPISEDIAQSAKDILIKYTKPKRKEIK
;
A
#
# COMPACT_ATOMS: atom_id res chain seq x y z
N MET A 1 -36.69 -10.68 0.65
CA MET A 1 -36.11 -9.45 0.05
C MET A 1 -35.66 -8.59 1.23
N SER A 2 -34.46 -8.05 1.38
CA SER A 2 -33.44 -7.56 0.46
C SER A 2 -32.11 -7.55 1.22
N ARG A 3 -31.01 -8.10 0.66
CA ARG A 3 -29.67 -7.91 1.25
C ARG A 3 -29.09 -6.64 0.66
N ASN A 4 -29.06 -5.57 1.45
CA ASN A 4 -28.39 -4.32 1.11
C ASN A 4 -26.90 -4.61 0.87
N LYS A 5 -26.50 -4.65 -0.40
CA LYS A 5 -25.10 -4.73 -0.81
C LYS A 5 -24.51 -3.33 -0.71
N VAL A 6 -23.80 -3.06 0.37
CA VAL A 6 -22.93 -1.88 0.47
C VAL A 6 -21.82 -2.07 -0.56
N LYS A 7 -21.91 -1.35 -1.68
CA LYS A 7 -20.85 -1.26 -2.68
C LYS A 7 -19.83 -0.25 -2.17
N ILE A 8 -18.78 -0.74 -1.52
CA ILE A 8 -17.59 0.06 -1.24
C ILE A 8 -16.87 0.20 -2.59
N LYS A 9 -16.91 1.40 -3.16
CA LYS A 9 -16.10 1.76 -4.33
C LYS A 9 -14.69 1.98 -3.84
N PHE A 10 -13.80 1.04 -4.13
CA PHE A 10 -12.36 1.31 -4.09
C PHE A 10 -12.04 2.07 -5.38
N GLU A 11 -11.71 3.35 -5.25
CA GLU A 11 -11.11 4.12 -6.33
C GLU A 11 -9.68 3.60 -6.52
N CYS A 12 -9.46 2.86 -7.60
CA CYS A 12 -8.13 2.52 -8.06
C CYS A 12 -7.44 3.81 -8.51
N TYR A 13 -6.29 4.13 -7.90
CA TYR A 13 -5.39 5.15 -8.43
C TYR A 13 -4.73 4.58 -9.68
N GLU A 14 -5.26 4.95 -10.85
CA GLU A 14 -4.60 4.73 -12.13
C GLU A 14 -3.29 5.53 -12.16
N ASP A 15 -2.18 4.84 -12.35
CA ASP A 15 -0.83 5.37 -12.50
C ASP A 15 -0.73 6.32 -13.73
N GLU A 16 -0.45 7.61 -13.49
CA GLU A 16 0.11 8.48 -14.52
C GLU A 16 1.63 8.19 -14.63
N PRO A 17 2.14 7.74 -15.79
CA PRO A 17 3.56 7.44 -15.95
C PRO A 17 4.38 8.73 -15.95
N ILE A 18 5.21 8.92 -14.92
CA ILE A 18 6.22 9.99 -14.84
C ILE A 18 7.39 9.64 -15.78
N VAL A 19 7.19 9.71 -17.10
CA VAL A 19 8.29 9.61 -18.07
C VAL A 19 8.02 10.57 -19.23
N GLN A 20 8.59 11.77 -19.14
CA GLN A 20 9.23 12.54 -20.23
C GLN A 20 9.19 14.03 -19.94
N GLN A 21 10.21 14.54 -19.24
CA GLN A 21 10.65 15.93 -19.39
C GLN A 21 12.13 16.06 -18.99
N ALA A 22 12.97 15.26 -19.63
CA ALA A 22 14.43 15.34 -19.52
C ALA A 22 15.03 15.96 -20.79
N LYS A 23 14.58 17.15 -21.17
CA LYS A 23 15.32 18.03 -22.09
C LYS A 23 15.15 19.46 -21.57
N SER A 24 16.27 20.09 -21.22
CA SER A 24 16.38 21.44 -20.63
C SER A 24 16.14 21.56 -19.12
N LEU A 25 17.07 21.05 -18.29
CA LEU A 25 17.19 21.50 -16.91
C LEU A 25 18.66 21.79 -16.56
N ASN A 26 18.92 23.08 -16.31
CA ASN A 26 20.12 23.64 -15.69
C ASN A 26 20.66 22.75 -14.54
N PRO A 27 21.98 22.49 -14.46
CA PRO A 27 22.57 21.69 -13.38
C PRO A 27 22.47 22.34 -11.99
N ALA A 28 22.04 23.60 -11.89
CA ALA A 28 21.92 24.33 -10.61
C ALA A 28 20.57 24.15 -9.88
N LYS A 29 19.64 23.36 -10.41
CA LYS A 29 18.36 23.05 -9.74
C LYS A 29 18.21 21.55 -9.53
N LEU A 30 19.19 20.94 -8.87
CA LEU A 30 18.92 19.76 -8.05
C LEU A 30 17.97 20.22 -6.93
N LYS A 31 16.67 20.32 -7.25
CA LYS A 31 15.64 20.26 -6.22
C LYS A 31 15.95 18.96 -5.51
N ILE A 32 16.45 19.07 -4.28
CA ILE A 32 16.40 18.00 -3.30
C ILE A 32 14.93 17.58 -3.33
N VAL A 33 14.63 16.50 -4.05
CA VAL A 33 13.34 15.85 -3.99
C VAL A 33 13.34 15.38 -2.56
N LYS A 34 12.76 16.20 -1.67
CA LYS A 34 12.56 15.85 -0.27
C LYS A 34 11.87 14.51 -0.33
N MET A 35 12.60 13.42 -0.05
CA MET A 35 12.00 12.11 0.08
C MET A 35 10.87 12.33 1.07
N LYS A 36 9.64 12.08 0.62
CA LYS A 36 8.49 12.17 1.51
C LYS A 36 8.83 11.31 2.74
N PRO A 37 8.51 11.79 3.96
CA PRO A 37 8.79 11.01 5.15
C PRO A 37 8.18 9.62 4.96
N THR A 38 9.04 8.61 5.03
CA THR A 38 8.62 7.22 4.95
C THR A 38 7.81 6.91 6.20
N ALA A 39 6.54 6.54 6.03
CA ALA A 39 5.63 6.31 7.16
C ALA A 39 5.88 4.97 7.87
N MET A 40 6.57 4.03 7.20
CA MET A 40 6.81 2.66 7.65
C MET A 40 8.05 2.09 6.96
N SER A 41 8.87 1.30 7.67
CA SER A 41 10.03 0.65 7.05
C SER A 41 9.62 -0.54 6.16
N ALA A 42 10.46 -0.88 5.18
CA ALA A 42 10.22 -2.05 4.33
C ALA A 42 10.21 -3.38 5.11
N GLU A 43 10.99 -3.45 6.19
CA GLU A 43 11.00 -4.57 7.13
C GLU A 43 9.66 -4.66 7.87
N GLU A 44 9.17 -3.55 8.44
CA GLU A 44 7.88 -3.51 9.11
C GLU A 44 6.73 -3.89 8.15
N PHE A 45 6.77 -3.41 6.92
CA PHE A 45 5.79 -3.75 5.89
C PHE A 45 5.82 -5.24 5.53
N SER A 46 7.01 -5.82 5.37
CA SER A 46 7.18 -7.26 5.10
C SER A 46 6.68 -8.11 6.26
N ASP A 47 7.02 -7.72 7.49
CA ASP A 47 6.55 -8.35 8.73
C ASP A 47 5.02 -8.36 8.81
N ILE A 48 4.37 -7.24 8.49
CA ILE A 48 2.90 -7.11 8.51
C ILE A 48 2.28 -8.05 7.47
N MET A 49 2.85 -8.09 6.26
CA MET A 49 2.40 -8.99 5.21
C MET A 49 2.53 -10.47 5.65
N GLU A 50 3.66 -10.87 6.22
CA GLU A 50 3.86 -12.24 6.72
C GLU A 50 2.89 -12.58 7.87
N LYS A 51 2.72 -11.68 8.84
CA LYS A 51 1.79 -11.88 9.97
C LYS A 51 0.32 -11.91 9.54
N SER A 52 -0.03 -11.27 8.43
CA SER A 52 -1.37 -11.35 7.84
C SER A 52 -1.66 -12.71 7.18
N ASN A 53 -0.62 -13.52 6.92
CA ASN A 53 -0.69 -14.82 6.26
C ASN A 53 -1.38 -14.76 4.88
N LEU A 54 -1.23 -13.64 4.18
CA LEU A 54 -1.75 -13.39 2.83
C LEU A 54 -0.65 -13.60 1.79
N THR A 55 -1.05 -14.04 0.60
CA THR A 55 -0.14 -14.08 -0.56
C THR A 55 0.10 -12.66 -1.08
N GLN A 56 1.21 -12.45 -1.80
CA GLN A 56 1.54 -11.15 -2.40
C GLN A 56 0.42 -10.63 -3.30
N GLU A 57 -0.25 -11.51 -4.03
CA GLU A 57 -1.38 -11.17 -4.90
C GLU A 57 -2.56 -10.62 -4.10
N VAL A 58 -3.04 -11.37 -3.11
CA VAL A 58 -4.18 -10.96 -2.28
C VAL A 58 -3.86 -9.70 -1.46
N TYR A 59 -2.62 -9.58 -0.98
CA TYR A 59 -2.18 -8.40 -0.25
C TYR A 59 -2.13 -7.16 -1.13
N ALA A 60 -1.68 -7.31 -2.39
CA ALA A 60 -1.68 -6.24 -3.38
C ALA A 60 -3.12 -5.81 -3.75
N GLU A 61 -4.04 -6.77 -3.93
CA GLU A 61 -5.46 -6.50 -4.16
C GLU A 61 -6.11 -5.73 -3.00
N GLU A 62 -5.86 -6.16 -1.76
CA GLU A 62 -6.39 -5.49 -0.57
C GLU A 62 -5.83 -4.07 -0.41
N LEU A 63 -4.57 -3.85 -0.80
CA LEU A 63 -3.96 -2.51 -0.84
C LEU A 63 -4.31 -1.71 -2.11
N CYS A 64 -5.04 -2.30 -3.05
CA CYS A 64 -5.37 -1.69 -4.35
C CYS A 64 -4.13 -1.18 -5.11
N ILE A 65 -3.04 -1.95 -5.06
CA ILE A 65 -1.78 -1.65 -5.76
C ILE A 65 -1.33 -2.85 -6.59
N SER A 66 -0.40 -2.64 -7.51
CA SER A 66 0.15 -3.74 -8.29
C SER A 66 1.11 -4.62 -7.46
N GLN A 67 1.21 -5.90 -7.82
CA GLN A 67 2.19 -6.81 -7.20
C GLN A 67 3.63 -6.31 -7.38
N GLY A 68 3.92 -5.67 -8.52
CA GLY A 68 5.22 -5.05 -8.77
C GLY A 68 5.51 -3.91 -7.80
N TYR A 69 4.49 -3.13 -7.44
CA TYR A 69 4.62 -2.08 -6.45
C TYR A 69 4.88 -2.63 -5.04
N ILE A 70 4.25 -3.74 -4.65
CA ILE A 70 4.61 -4.46 -3.41
C ILE A 70 6.10 -4.80 -3.37
N SER A 71 6.65 -5.35 -4.47
CA SER A 71 8.07 -5.66 -4.56
C SER A 71 8.96 -4.42 -4.40
N LEU A 72 8.55 -3.27 -4.92
CA LEU A 72 9.26 -2.00 -4.71
C LEU A 72 9.26 -1.61 -3.22
N LEU A 73 8.10 -1.65 -2.56
CA LEU A 73 7.99 -1.31 -1.13
C LEU A 73 8.87 -2.23 -0.26
N ARG A 74 8.90 -3.53 -0.56
CA ARG A 74 9.77 -4.51 0.11
C ARG A 74 11.27 -4.23 -0.12
N ASN A 75 11.63 -3.66 -1.26
CA ASN A 75 13.00 -3.29 -1.60
C ASN A 75 13.42 -1.92 -1.03
N GLY A 76 12.62 -1.30 -0.15
CA GLY A 76 12.97 -0.03 0.50
C GLY A 76 12.45 1.22 -0.21
N TYR A 77 11.51 1.07 -1.16
CA TYR A 77 10.85 2.23 -1.75
C TYR A 77 10.00 2.96 -0.69
N PRO A 78 9.90 4.30 -0.72
CA PRO A 78 9.18 5.05 0.31
C PRO A 78 7.72 4.63 0.40
N ILE A 79 7.31 4.17 1.58
CA ILE A 79 5.94 3.78 1.87
C ILE A 79 5.17 5.02 2.31
N SER A 80 4.07 5.32 1.61
CA SER A 80 3.17 6.41 1.98
C SER A 80 2.37 6.07 3.24
N GLU A 81 1.88 7.10 3.93
CA GLU A 81 1.06 6.95 5.13
C GLU A 81 -0.22 6.14 4.86
N ASP A 82 -0.87 6.37 3.72
CA ASP A 82 -2.09 5.64 3.33
C ASP A 82 -1.85 4.13 3.18
N ILE A 83 -0.72 3.75 2.58
CA ILE A 83 -0.33 2.34 2.40
C ILE A 83 0.06 1.74 3.74
N ALA A 84 0.84 2.47 4.54
CA ALA A 84 1.24 2.04 5.87
C ALA A 84 0.03 1.78 6.79
N GLN A 85 -0.98 2.66 6.74
CA GLN A 85 -2.20 2.51 7.51
C GLN A 85 -3.05 1.34 6.99
N SER A 86 -3.21 1.23 5.67
CA SER A 86 -3.94 0.12 5.05
C SER A 86 -3.31 -1.24 5.35
N ALA A 87 -1.98 -1.32 5.34
CA ALA A 87 -1.21 -2.51 5.72
C ALA A 87 -1.51 -2.95 7.16
N LYS A 88 -1.54 -1.99 8.10
CA LYS A 88 -1.91 -2.24 9.51
C LYS A 88 -3.38 -2.68 9.64
N ASP A 89 -4.28 -2.07 8.88
CA ASP A 89 -5.70 -2.41 8.89
C ASP A 89 -5.94 -3.83 8.36
N ILE A 90 -5.23 -4.24 7.30
CA ILE A 90 -5.20 -5.62 6.79
C ILE A 90 -4.73 -6.56 7.89
N LEU A 91 -3.60 -6.28 8.54
CA LEU A 91 -3.13 -7.11 9.64
C LEU A 91 -4.21 -7.29 10.71
N ILE A 92 -4.85 -6.21 11.15
CA ILE A 92 -5.92 -6.25 12.15
C ILE A 92 -7.13 -7.07 11.64
N LYS A 93 -7.51 -6.92 10.37
CA LYS A 93 -8.63 -7.64 9.74
C LYS A 93 -8.40 -9.15 9.69
N TYR A 94 -7.18 -9.58 9.36
CA TYR A 94 -6.85 -11.00 9.16
C TYR A 94 -6.28 -11.70 10.40
N THR A 95 -5.77 -10.95 11.39
CA THR A 95 -5.26 -11.52 12.65
C THR A 95 -6.24 -11.47 13.81
N LYS A 96 -7.32 -10.68 13.74
CA LYS A 96 -8.34 -10.71 14.79
C LYS A 96 -8.96 -12.11 14.86
N PRO A 97 -8.91 -12.80 16.02
CA PRO A 97 -9.70 -14.00 16.19
C PRO A 97 -11.17 -13.63 16.04
N LYS A 98 -11.93 -14.37 15.22
CA LYS A 98 -13.39 -14.27 15.17
C LYS A 98 -13.89 -14.28 16.60
N ARG A 99 -14.32 -13.11 17.11
CA ARG A 99 -14.92 -12.99 18.43
C ARG A 99 -16.11 -13.94 18.39
N LYS A 100 -16.01 -15.07 19.09
CA LYS A 100 -17.12 -16.01 19.22
C LYS A 100 -18.28 -15.19 19.75
N GLU A 101 -19.33 -15.04 18.95
CA GLU A 101 -20.61 -14.56 19.46
C GLU A 101 -21.04 -15.60 20.50
N ILE A 102 -20.87 -15.26 21.77
CA ILE A 102 -21.43 -16.01 22.88
C ILE A 102 -22.94 -15.76 22.77
N LYS A 103 -23.66 -16.76 22.24
CA LYS A 103 -25.11 -16.86 22.34
C LYS A 103 -25.50 -17.33 23.74
#